data_AF-E9AKB6-F1
#
_entry.id   AF-E9AKB6-F1
#
_cell.length_a   1.000
_cell.length_b   1.000
_cell.length_c   1.000
_cell.angle_alpha   90.00
_cell.angle_beta   90.00
_cell.angle_gamma   90.00
#
_symmetry.space_group_name_H-M   'P 1'
#
loop_
_entity.id
_entity.type
_entity.pdbx_description
1 polymer ?
#
loop_
_entity_poly.entity_id
_entity_poly.type
_entity_poly.pdbx_seq_one_letter_code
_entity_poly.pdbx_strand_id
1 'polypeptide(L)'
;MLRRTSRQLSAVAAVGLAVVGAGDGTRQRNSLQRLLRDHDEGVAANAKGTITVTSTYDVESALYYDQYNMAVMPCVSGGPARQALRAKLIESGAVVGVRERLLAPWQAEGERRVVVFGCRSVAYLRRQLFADTTHSFLVVDPSLKELMVAAAALTPAFAHRVFFLRCESMFTCLQVLQPETADLAVVPMPVPFWSKHGSHRRLVHFDFYCAAHRVLRVREGPTDPRGVVLFTDCEPYAAFMMEHLEEAKLVVPYTRKNPAQLFQRWLPQDEVIEDVEGGVQRRRREFPKQRDEEVVALAAAKSGATTPDACRFLSAYNYSRKYYRDFSEERVQQAGGG
;
A
#
# COMPACT_ATOMS: atom_id res chain seq x y z
N MET A 1 29.53 -9.75 10.84
CA MET A 1 29.19 -8.42 11.39
C MET A 1 30.00 -7.35 10.67
N LEU A 2 29.43 -6.67 9.69
CA LEU A 2 30.08 -5.54 9.02
C LEU A 2 29.35 -4.26 9.42
N ARG A 3 29.94 -3.53 10.38
CA ARG A 3 29.53 -2.16 10.72
C ARG A 3 29.70 -1.30 9.47
N ARG A 4 28.60 -0.85 8.87
CA ARG A 4 28.62 0.23 7.87
C ARG A 4 29.18 1.48 8.56
N THR A 5 30.35 1.93 8.11
CA THR A 5 31.00 3.13 8.64
C THR A 5 30.26 4.39 8.17
N SER A 6 30.11 5.37 9.06
CA SER A 6 29.31 6.60 8.81
C SER A 6 29.77 7.42 7.59
N ARG A 7 31.00 7.19 7.12
CA ARG A 7 31.59 7.85 5.94
C ARG A 7 31.04 7.38 4.59
N GLN A 8 30.35 6.24 4.51
CA GLN A 8 29.70 5.79 3.26
C GLN A 8 28.24 6.29 3.12
N LEU A 9 27.66 6.85 4.18
CA LEU A 9 26.29 7.40 4.15
C LEU A 9 26.25 8.91 3.83
N SER A 10 27.40 9.59 3.84
CA SER A 10 27.50 11.06 3.71
C SER A 10 27.80 11.59 2.31
N ALA A 11 27.81 10.76 1.28
CA ALA A 11 28.04 11.20 -0.10
C ALA A 11 26.81 10.90 -0.96
N VAL A 12 26.32 11.95 -1.63
CA VAL A 12 25.15 11.99 -2.50
C VAL A 12 23.83 11.94 -1.73
N ALA A 13 23.35 13.11 -1.28
CA ALA A 13 21.92 13.36 -1.39
C ALA A 13 21.58 13.08 -2.86
N ALA A 14 21.01 11.91 -3.15
CA ALA A 14 20.41 11.67 -4.45
C ALA A 14 19.42 12.82 -4.61
N VAL A 15 19.65 13.67 -5.61
CA VAL A 15 18.98 14.95 -5.80
C VAL A 15 17.49 14.74 -5.48
N GLY A 16 16.93 15.48 -4.52
CA GLY A 16 15.51 15.40 -4.15
C GLY A 16 15.10 14.47 -2.97
N LEU A 17 15.94 13.53 -2.50
CA LEU A 17 15.66 12.72 -1.29
C LEU A 17 16.64 13.04 -0.15
N ALA A 18 16.16 13.72 0.90
CA ALA A 18 16.98 14.11 2.03
C ALA A 18 17.04 13.00 3.10
N VAL A 19 18.26 12.60 3.50
CA VAL A 19 18.46 11.67 4.62
C VAL A 19 18.36 12.42 5.94
N VAL A 20 17.44 12.00 6.80
CA VAL A 20 17.17 12.66 8.07
C VAL A 20 17.98 12.01 9.18
N GLY A 21 18.92 12.75 9.78
CA GLY A 21 19.63 12.31 10.98
C GLY A 21 20.23 10.91 10.86
N ALA A 22 21.03 10.66 9.82
CA ALA A 22 21.59 9.34 9.50
C ALA A 22 22.22 8.68 10.73
N GLY A 23 21.80 7.45 11.05
CA GLY A 23 22.25 6.71 12.23
C GLY A 23 21.81 7.25 13.60
N ASP A 24 21.13 8.40 13.66
CA ASP A 24 20.59 9.00 14.88
C ASP A 24 19.07 8.74 14.98
N GLY A 25 18.74 7.65 15.66
CA GLY A 25 17.36 7.21 15.79
C GLY A 25 16.47 8.16 16.59
N THR A 26 17.03 8.85 17.57
CA THR A 26 16.29 9.84 18.38
C THR A 26 15.90 11.02 17.50
N ARG A 27 16.83 11.54 16.69
CA ARG A 27 16.55 12.63 15.75
C ARG A 27 15.53 12.24 14.69
N GLN A 28 15.62 11.03 14.16
CA GLN A 28 14.64 10.50 13.19
C GLN A 28 13.24 10.40 13.78
N ARG A 29 13.11 9.79 14.96
CA ARG A 29 11.83 9.71 15.68
C ARG A 29 11.23 11.08 15.96
N ASN A 30 12.03 12.03 16.44
CA ASN A 30 11.56 13.38 16.73
C ASN A 30 11.10 14.12 15.47
N SER A 31 11.81 13.96 14.35
CA SER A 31 11.41 14.52 13.05
C SER A 31 10.07 13.94 12.58
N LEU A 32 9.90 12.63 12.67
CA LEU A 32 8.66 11.95 12.30
C LEU A 32 7.48 12.37 13.18
N GLN A 33 7.68 12.47 14.50
CA GLN A 33 6.66 12.95 15.44
C GLN A 33 6.26 14.40 15.15
N ARG A 34 7.22 15.25 14.77
CA ARG A 34 6.94 16.63 14.32
C ARG A 34 6.05 16.63 13.09
N LEU A 35 6.38 15.84 12.06
CA LEU A 35 5.56 15.74 10.84
C LEU A 35 4.13 15.29 11.12
N LEU A 36 3.93 14.38 12.08
CA LEU A 36 2.59 13.96 12.49
C LEU A 36 1.84 15.08 13.22
N ARG A 37 2.50 15.79 14.14
CA ARG A 37 1.88 16.88 14.88
C ARG A 37 1.47 18.02 13.94
N ASP A 38 2.37 18.44 13.06
CA ASP A 38 2.12 19.51 12.09
C ASP A 38 0.96 19.10 11.14
N HIS A 39 0.85 17.80 10.82
CA HIS A 39 -0.29 17.25 10.09
C HIS A 39 -1.61 17.36 10.84
N ASP A 40 -1.64 16.90 12.09
CA ASP A 40 -2.84 16.92 12.92
C ASP A 40 -3.32 18.36 13.17
N GLU A 41 -2.38 19.29 13.38
CA GLU A 41 -2.66 20.74 13.49
C GLU A 41 -3.30 21.28 12.19
N GLY A 42 -2.74 20.92 11.03
CA GLY A 42 -3.30 21.31 9.73
C GLY A 42 -4.70 20.71 9.47
N VAL A 43 -4.92 19.44 9.84
CA VAL A 43 -6.25 18.80 9.74
C VAL A 43 -7.26 19.52 10.62
N ALA A 44 -6.89 19.85 11.86
CA ALA A 44 -7.75 20.57 12.79
C ALA A 44 -8.08 21.99 12.29
N ALA A 45 -7.11 22.71 11.72
CA ALA A 45 -7.34 24.03 11.14
C ALA A 45 -8.27 23.98 9.91
N ASN A 46 -8.08 22.99 9.04
CA ASN A 46 -8.96 22.77 7.88
C ASN A 46 -10.40 22.45 8.31
N ALA A 47 -10.58 21.63 9.35
CA ALA A 47 -11.91 21.28 9.87
C ALA A 47 -12.64 22.50 10.49
N LYS A 48 -11.89 23.47 11.04
CA LYS A 48 -12.45 24.70 11.59
C LYS A 48 -12.76 25.77 10.53
N GLY A 49 -12.40 25.55 9.26
CA GLY A 49 -12.56 26.53 8.19
C GLY A 49 -11.68 27.79 8.38
N THR A 50 -10.72 27.76 9.30
CA THR A 50 -9.90 28.91 9.69
C THR A 50 -8.81 29.25 8.66
N ILE A 51 -8.58 28.40 7.66
CA ILE A 51 -7.57 28.56 6.61
C ILE A 51 -8.16 28.05 5.29
N THR A 52 -7.81 28.66 4.15
CA THR A 52 -8.02 28.10 2.81
C THR A 52 -7.33 26.74 2.75
N VAL A 53 -8.10 25.64 2.60
CA VAL A 53 -7.65 24.23 2.70
C VAL A 53 -6.18 24.03 2.35
N THR A 54 -5.32 23.91 3.37
CA THR A 54 -3.87 23.77 3.20
C THR A 54 -3.47 22.30 3.23
N SER A 55 -2.40 21.97 2.48
CA SER A 55 -1.79 20.64 2.48
C SER A 55 -1.31 20.29 3.89
N THR A 56 -1.87 19.26 4.51
CA THR A 56 -1.53 18.86 5.88
C THR A 56 -0.23 18.05 5.97
N TYR A 57 0.49 17.89 4.86
CA TYR A 57 1.88 17.46 4.87
C TYR A 57 2.63 18.45 3.97
N ASP A 58 3.18 19.50 4.58
CA ASP A 58 3.87 20.61 3.89
C ASP A 58 5.36 20.30 3.67
N VAL A 59 5.67 19.03 3.44
CA VAL A 59 7.01 18.65 3.04
C VAL A 59 7.02 18.70 1.52
N GLU A 60 7.64 19.70 0.92
CA GLU A 60 7.89 19.69 -0.53
C GLU A 60 9.01 18.71 -0.90
N SER A 61 9.84 18.32 0.07
CA SER A 61 10.96 17.40 -0.09
C SER A 61 10.59 15.97 0.28
N ALA A 62 11.18 14.99 -0.40
CA ALA A 62 11.12 13.61 0.04
C ALA A 62 12.17 13.39 1.14
N LEU A 63 11.83 12.57 2.14
CA LEU A 63 12.69 12.29 3.29
C LEU A 63 13.00 10.79 3.39
N TYR A 64 14.19 10.44 3.88
CA TYR A 64 14.60 9.06 4.16
C TYR A 64 15.05 8.91 5.62
N TYR A 65 14.55 7.86 6.25
CA TYR A 65 14.79 7.49 7.65
C TYR A 65 15.38 6.08 7.68
N ASP A 66 16.70 5.99 7.77
CA ASP A 66 17.44 4.72 7.68
C ASP A 66 17.19 3.79 8.88
N GLN A 67 16.91 4.33 10.07
CA GLN A 67 16.58 3.49 11.23
C GLN A 67 15.30 2.67 11.00
N TYR A 68 14.38 3.19 10.19
CA TYR A 68 13.08 2.59 9.94
C TYR A 68 12.98 1.93 8.56
N ASN A 69 14.04 1.98 7.72
CA ASN A 69 13.97 1.67 6.29
C ASN A 69 12.76 2.34 5.62
N MET A 70 12.59 3.64 5.87
CA MET A 70 11.38 4.35 5.48
C MET A 70 11.69 5.56 4.61
N ALA A 71 11.05 5.64 3.45
CA ALA A 71 10.97 6.87 2.66
C ALA A 71 9.61 7.53 2.84
N VAL A 72 9.60 8.85 3.01
CA VAL A 72 8.40 9.66 3.13
C VAL A 72 8.31 10.59 1.94
N MET A 73 7.38 10.29 1.02
CA MET A 73 7.06 11.16 -0.11
C MET A 73 5.99 12.18 0.29
N PRO A 74 6.00 13.38 -0.29
CA PRO A 74 4.93 14.36 -0.12
C PRO A 74 3.55 13.84 -0.56
N CYS A 75 2.49 14.48 -0.07
CA CYS A 75 1.12 14.05 -0.39
C CYS A 75 0.75 14.45 -1.82
N VAL A 76 0.88 13.50 -2.75
CA VAL A 76 0.52 13.68 -4.17
C VAL A 76 -0.97 13.42 -4.46
N SER A 77 -1.74 13.04 -3.43
CA SER A 77 -3.19 12.86 -3.49
C SER A 77 -3.91 14.22 -3.54
N GLY A 78 -4.87 14.39 -4.44
CA GLY A 78 -5.58 15.66 -4.64
C GLY A 78 -5.94 15.98 -6.09
N GLY A 79 -5.72 15.04 -7.01
CA GLY A 79 -6.09 15.17 -8.40
C GLY A 79 -5.21 16.15 -9.19
N PRO A 80 -5.78 16.91 -10.14
CA PRO A 80 -5.02 17.81 -11.01
C PRO A 80 -4.23 18.87 -10.23
N ALA A 81 -4.76 19.36 -9.11
CA ALA A 81 -4.10 20.35 -8.25
C ALA A 81 -2.72 19.91 -7.73
N ARG A 82 -2.41 18.60 -7.73
CA ARG A 82 -1.12 18.05 -7.32
C ARG A 82 -0.18 17.72 -8.49
N GLN A 83 -0.52 18.08 -9.73
CA GLN A 83 0.29 17.76 -10.91
C GLN A 83 1.67 18.41 -10.85
N ALA A 84 1.75 19.70 -10.50
CA ALA A 84 3.03 20.40 -10.34
C ALA A 84 3.94 19.73 -9.29
N LEU A 85 3.37 19.30 -8.16
CA LEU A 85 4.12 18.57 -7.12
C LEU A 85 4.63 17.22 -7.64
N ARG A 86 3.80 16.46 -8.38
CA ARG A 86 4.22 15.19 -8.98
C ARG A 86 5.38 15.39 -9.96
N ALA A 87 5.30 16.40 -10.83
CA ALA A 87 6.38 16.76 -11.75
C ALA A 87 7.66 17.15 -10.99
N LYS A 88 7.55 18.03 -10.00
CA LYS A 88 8.67 18.45 -9.13
C LYS A 88 9.36 17.26 -8.46
N LEU A 89 8.61 16.26 -7.98
CA LEU A 89 9.19 15.06 -7.35
C LEU A 89 9.96 14.16 -8.34
N ILE A 90 9.55 14.16 -9.60
CA ILE A 90 10.24 13.41 -10.66
C ILE A 90 11.50 14.18 -11.09
N GLU A 91 11.33 15.47 -11.42
CA GLU A 91 12.40 16.35 -11.92
C GLU A 91 13.49 16.62 -10.88
N SER A 92 13.11 16.76 -9.62
CA SER A 92 14.07 16.95 -8.53
C SER A 92 14.92 15.71 -8.26
N GLY A 93 14.58 14.53 -8.81
CA GLY A 93 15.27 13.27 -8.56
C GLY A 93 14.79 12.51 -7.32
N ALA A 94 13.78 13.01 -6.58
CA ALA A 94 13.29 12.37 -5.36
C ALA A 94 12.85 10.92 -5.61
N VAL A 95 12.18 10.66 -6.74
CA VAL A 95 11.80 9.30 -7.17
C VAL A 95 13.03 8.40 -7.38
N VAL A 96 14.09 8.94 -8.01
CA VAL A 96 15.35 8.22 -8.21
C VAL A 96 16.01 7.92 -6.87
N GLY A 97 16.05 8.90 -5.96
CA GLY A 97 16.56 8.70 -4.60
C GLY A 97 15.81 7.61 -3.85
N VAL A 98 14.48 7.53 -3.96
CA VAL A 98 13.69 6.44 -3.34
C VAL A 98 14.05 5.09 -3.97
N ARG A 99 14.21 5.03 -5.29
CA ARG A 99 14.62 3.80 -5.96
C ARG A 99 15.98 3.31 -5.47
N GLU A 100 16.95 4.20 -5.31
CA GLU A 100 18.30 3.84 -4.87
C GLU A 100 18.39 3.51 -3.38
N ARG A 101 17.77 4.33 -2.52
CA ARG A 101 17.93 4.24 -1.06
C ARG A 101 16.95 3.28 -0.40
N LEU A 102 15.79 3.05 -0.99
CA LEU A 102 14.74 2.17 -0.43
C LEU A 102 14.51 0.93 -1.30
N LEU A 103 14.25 1.11 -2.60
CA LEU A 103 13.83 -0.02 -3.45
C LEU A 103 14.98 -0.95 -3.82
N ALA A 104 16.17 -0.45 -4.11
CA ALA A 104 17.30 -1.30 -4.45
C ALA A 104 17.69 -2.23 -3.27
N PRO A 105 17.76 -1.76 -2.01
CA PRO A 105 17.86 -2.64 -0.86
C PRO A 105 16.73 -3.67 -0.77
N TRP A 106 15.46 -3.24 -0.90
CA TRP A 106 14.34 -4.17 -0.88
C TRP A 106 14.43 -5.26 -1.96
N GLN A 107 14.84 -4.90 -3.17
CA GLN A 107 14.97 -5.84 -4.29
C GLN A 107 16.15 -6.80 -4.15
N ALA A 108 17.19 -6.39 -3.42
CA ALA A 108 18.35 -7.22 -3.10
C ALA A 108 18.08 -8.22 -1.97
N GLU A 109 17.03 -7.98 -1.17
CA GLU A 109 16.66 -8.81 -0.03
C GLU A 109 15.55 -9.80 -0.41
N GLY A 110 15.66 -11.03 0.13
CA GLY A 110 14.71 -12.11 -0.12
C GLY A 110 14.73 -12.66 -1.55
N GLU A 111 14.11 -13.82 -1.74
CA GLU A 111 13.94 -14.42 -3.06
C GLU A 111 12.72 -13.82 -3.78
N ARG A 112 11.67 -13.50 -3.00
CA ARG A 112 10.37 -13.00 -3.48
C ARG A 112 10.06 -11.62 -2.93
N ARG A 113 9.66 -10.71 -3.82
CA ARG A 113 9.42 -9.28 -3.53
C ARG A 113 7.92 -9.03 -3.43
N VAL A 114 7.47 -8.57 -2.28
CA VAL A 114 6.04 -8.33 -1.98
C VAL A 114 5.82 -6.85 -1.78
N VAL A 115 4.84 -6.29 -2.47
CA VAL A 115 4.36 -4.93 -2.21
C VAL A 115 3.03 -5.04 -1.48
N VAL A 116 2.91 -4.43 -0.30
CA VAL A 116 1.67 -4.39 0.47
C VAL A 116 1.12 -2.97 0.46
N PHE A 117 -0.06 -2.78 -0.12
CA PHE A 117 -0.73 -1.48 -0.13
C PHE A 117 -1.69 -1.36 1.04
N GLY A 118 -1.21 -0.79 2.15
CA GLY A 118 -1.93 -0.64 3.40
C GLY A 118 -1.24 -1.34 4.57
N CYS A 119 -1.17 -0.69 5.73
CA CYS A 119 -0.43 -1.23 6.88
C CYS A 119 -1.15 -1.15 8.23
N ARG A 120 -2.47 -0.94 8.23
CA ARG A 120 -3.27 -0.74 9.46
C ARG A 120 -3.22 -1.90 10.45
N SER A 121 -3.02 -3.14 9.98
CA SER A 121 -2.82 -4.29 10.86
C SER A 121 -1.35 -4.67 10.94
N VAL A 122 -0.71 -4.26 12.04
CA VAL A 122 0.65 -4.71 12.37
C VAL A 122 0.68 -6.21 12.67
N ALA A 123 -0.38 -6.75 13.27
CA ALA A 123 -0.50 -8.18 13.57
C ALA A 123 -0.44 -9.01 12.27
N TYR A 124 -1.20 -8.59 11.24
CA TYR A 124 -1.15 -9.19 9.92
C TYR A 124 0.26 -9.18 9.31
N LEU A 125 0.87 -8.00 9.21
CA LEU A 125 2.21 -7.87 8.62
C LEU A 125 3.25 -8.71 9.38
N ARG A 126 3.18 -8.70 10.71
CA ARG A 126 4.05 -9.50 11.58
C ARG A 126 3.89 -10.99 11.32
N ARG A 127 2.65 -11.49 11.24
CA ARG A 127 2.37 -12.90 10.93
C ARG A 127 2.92 -13.28 9.56
N GLN A 128 2.71 -12.46 8.54
CA GLN A 128 3.23 -12.71 7.19
C GLN A 128 4.77 -12.77 7.17
N LEU A 129 5.45 -11.91 7.93
CA LEU A 129 6.90 -11.89 8.05
C LEU A 129 7.45 -13.10 8.83
N PHE A 130 6.69 -13.64 9.79
CA PHE A 130 7.04 -14.86 10.52
C PHE A 130 6.76 -16.14 9.74
N ALA A 131 5.84 -16.13 8.77
CA ALA A 131 5.43 -17.32 8.04
C ALA A 131 6.57 -17.96 7.21
N ASP A 132 7.54 -17.15 6.76
CA ASP A 132 8.73 -17.62 6.05
C ASP A 132 9.87 -16.60 6.12
N THR A 133 11.04 -16.95 5.59
CA THR A 133 12.18 -16.04 5.35
C THR A 133 12.37 -15.64 3.88
N THR A 134 11.58 -16.21 2.98
CA THR A 134 11.70 -16.08 1.52
C THR A 134 11.27 -14.71 1.02
N HIS A 135 10.28 -14.08 1.66
CA HIS A 135 9.66 -12.85 1.16
C HIS A 135 10.27 -11.58 1.78
N SER A 136 10.51 -10.56 0.97
CA SER A 136 10.82 -9.19 1.40
C SER A 136 9.66 -8.25 1.09
N PHE A 137 9.32 -7.38 2.04
CA PHE A 137 8.10 -6.59 2.03
C PHE A 137 8.43 -5.11 1.82
N LEU A 138 7.81 -4.52 0.81
CA LEU A 138 7.65 -3.07 0.67
C LEU A 138 6.23 -2.71 1.08
N VAL A 139 6.08 -2.05 2.22
CA VAL A 139 4.81 -1.61 2.76
C VAL A 139 4.55 -0.16 2.33
N VAL A 140 3.50 0.05 1.55
CA VAL A 140 3.11 1.33 0.97
C VAL A 140 1.81 1.80 1.60
N ASP A 141 1.79 2.98 2.20
CA ASP A 141 0.56 3.57 2.75
C ASP A 141 0.61 5.11 2.66
N PRO A 142 -0.47 5.80 2.29
CA PRO A 142 -0.49 7.26 2.31
C PRO A 142 -0.51 7.87 3.72
N SER A 143 -0.83 7.09 4.75
CA SER A 143 -0.86 7.52 6.16
C SER A 143 0.52 7.37 6.81
N LEU A 144 1.16 8.50 7.12
CA LEU A 144 2.43 8.49 7.86
C LEU A 144 2.24 7.89 9.26
N LYS A 145 1.07 8.13 9.88
CA LYS A 145 0.76 7.63 11.23
C LYS A 145 0.78 6.10 11.27
N GLU A 146 0.08 5.46 10.34
CA GLU A 146 0.00 4.00 10.28
C GLU A 146 1.37 3.39 9.94
N LEU A 147 2.12 4.01 9.01
CA LEU A 147 3.47 3.55 8.66
C LEU A 147 4.44 3.64 9.81
N MET A 148 4.42 4.73 10.57
CA MET A 148 5.29 4.87 11.73
C MET A 148 5.00 3.82 12.80
N VAL A 149 3.72 3.52 13.05
CA VAL A 149 3.32 2.47 13.98
C VAL A 149 3.82 1.11 13.50
N ALA A 150 3.63 0.79 12.21
CA ALA A 150 4.12 -0.46 11.63
C ALA A 150 5.66 -0.55 11.65
N ALA A 151 6.37 0.49 11.24
CA ALA A 151 7.83 0.52 11.20
C ALA A 151 8.45 0.38 12.60
N ALA A 152 7.95 1.12 13.59
CA ALA A 152 8.43 1.00 14.96
C ALA A 152 8.22 -0.41 15.54
N ALA A 153 7.16 -1.10 15.12
CA ALA A 153 6.82 -2.43 15.62
C ALA A 153 7.48 -3.60 14.87
N LEU A 154 7.89 -3.39 13.61
CA LEU A 154 8.39 -4.46 12.73
C LEU A 154 9.89 -4.35 12.46
N THR A 155 10.43 -3.16 12.27
CA THR A 155 11.86 -2.97 11.93
C THR A 155 12.81 -3.58 12.98
N PRO A 156 12.55 -3.52 14.30
CA PRO A 156 13.45 -4.14 15.29
C PRO A 156 13.68 -5.64 15.09
N ALA A 157 12.69 -6.36 14.57
CA ALA A 157 12.75 -7.81 14.35
C ALA A 157 13.03 -8.20 12.88
N PHE A 158 12.66 -7.33 11.93
CA PHE A 158 12.63 -7.66 10.51
C PHE A 158 13.34 -6.65 9.60
N ALA A 159 14.29 -5.87 10.11
CA ALA A 159 14.95 -4.79 9.37
C ALA A 159 15.43 -5.16 7.96
N HIS A 160 15.91 -6.38 7.74
CA HIS A 160 16.39 -6.80 6.41
C HIS A 160 15.27 -7.19 5.43
N ARG A 161 14.03 -7.31 5.91
CA ARG A 161 12.91 -7.87 5.14
C ARG A 161 11.69 -6.98 5.09
N VAL A 162 11.70 -5.83 5.76
CA VAL A 162 10.59 -4.88 5.72
C VAL A 162 11.08 -3.47 5.45
N PHE A 163 10.45 -2.84 4.47
CA PHE A 163 10.74 -1.51 3.96
C PHE A 163 9.43 -0.73 3.88
N PHE A 164 9.48 0.57 4.12
CA PHE A 164 8.28 1.40 4.23
C PHE A 164 8.33 2.58 3.28
N LEU A 165 7.23 2.81 2.58
CA LEU A 165 7.08 3.94 1.66
C LEU A 165 5.78 4.67 1.98
N ARG A 166 5.90 5.89 2.52
CA ARG A 166 4.76 6.79 2.58
C ARG A 166 4.55 7.39 1.20
N CYS A 167 3.53 6.91 0.48
CA CYS A 167 3.18 7.40 -0.84
C CYS A 167 1.74 7.00 -1.21
N GLU A 168 1.18 7.64 -2.22
CA GLU A 168 -0.10 7.26 -2.82
C GLU A 168 0.13 6.05 -3.75
N SER A 169 -0.78 5.07 -3.73
CA SER A 169 -0.61 3.78 -4.39
C SER A 169 -0.45 3.89 -5.92
N MET A 170 -1.27 4.71 -6.59
CA MET A 170 -1.17 4.90 -8.04
C MET A 170 0.16 5.57 -8.42
N PHE A 171 0.57 6.63 -7.72
CA PHE A 171 1.87 7.25 -7.94
C PHE A 171 3.03 6.26 -7.69
N THR A 172 2.87 5.40 -6.67
CA THR A 172 3.85 4.35 -6.38
C THR A 172 3.99 3.39 -7.55
N CYS A 173 2.89 2.85 -8.07
CA CYS A 173 2.92 1.91 -9.20
C CYS A 173 3.39 2.56 -10.52
N LEU A 174 3.00 3.80 -10.77
CA LEU A 174 3.27 4.46 -12.06
C LEU A 174 4.65 5.10 -12.14
N GLN A 175 5.15 5.64 -11.02
CA GLN A 175 6.33 6.51 -11.00
C GLN A 175 7.44 5.96 -10.12
N VAL A 176 7.14 5.31 -9.00
CA VAL A 176 8.19 4.88 -8.04
C VAL A 176 8.71 3.49 -8.38
N LEU A 177 7.83 2.51 -8.47
CA LEU A 177 8.16 1.13 -8.80
C LEU A 177 8.53 0.99 -10.27
N GLN A 178 9.55 0.18 -10.54
CA GLN A 178 9.90 -0.18 -11.92
C GLN A 178 9.02 -1.35 -12.38
N PRO A 179 8.76 -1.48 -13.69
CA PRO A 179 8.03 -2.63 -14.22
C PRO A 179 8.71 -3.95 -13.82
N GLU A 180 7.89 -4.99 -13.61
CA GLU A 180 8.37 -6.36 -13.38
C GLU A 180 9.37 -6.51 -12.21
N THR A 181 9.16 -5.74 -11.15
CA THR A 181 9.98 -5.79 -9.94
C THR A 181 9.37 -6.60 -8.81
N ALA A 182 8.04 -6.61 -8.67
CA ALA A 182 7.36 -7.31 -7.58
C ALA A 182 6.92 -8.70 -8.02
N ASP A 183 7.01 -9.67 -7.11
CA ASP A 183 6.45 -11.00 -7.29
C ASP A 183 4.97 -11.03 -6.85
N LEU A 184 4.63 -10.33 -5.76
CA LEU A 184 3.24 -10.21 -5.28
C LEU A 184 2.86 -8.77 -4.94
N ALA A 185 1.59 -8.44 -5.18
CA ALA A 185 0.94 -7.22 -4.73
C ALA A 185 -0.24 -7.58 -3.82
N VAL A 186 -0.20 -7.17 -2.56
CA VAL A 186 -1.22 -7.50 -1.57
C VAL A 186 -1.95 -6.23 -1.15
N VAL A 187 -3.28 -6.25 -1.17
CA VAL A 187 -4.12 -5.13 -0.71
C VAL A 187 -5.04 -5.64 0.41
N PRO A 188 -4.58 -5.58 1.67
CA PRO A 188 -5.32 -6.15 2.78
C PRO A 188 -6.39 -5.17 3.29
N MET A 189 -7.66 -5.58 3.32
CA MET A 189 -8.80 -4.81 3.85
C MET A 189 -8.83 -3.33 3.38
N PRO A 190 -8.86 -3.06 2.06
CA PRO A 190 -8.96 -1.70 1.57
C PRO A 190 -10.27 -1.04 2.03
N VAL A 191 -10.24 0.27 2.27
CA VAL A 191 -11.43 1.00 2.73
C VAL A 191 -12.45 1.09 1.60
N PRO A 192 -13.72 0.70 1.84
CA PRO A 192 -14.74 0.63 0.78
C PRO A 192 -15.28 2.00 0.35
N PHE A 193 -15.21 3.02 1.21
CA PHE A 193 -15.79 4.35 0.95
C PHE A 193 -17.22 4.29 0.40
N TRP A 194 -18.16 4.01 1.31
CA TRP A 194 -19.58 3.76 0.99
C TRP A 194 -20.20 4.83 0.09
N SER A 195 -20.08 6.09 0.47
CA SER A 195 -20.78 7.18 -0.21
C SER A 195 -20.27 7.46 -1.62
N LYS A 196 -21.16 7.89 -2.52
CA LYS A 196 -20.79 8.39 -3.85
C LYS A 196 -19.69 9.45 -3.81
N HIS A 197 -19.75 10.38 -2.85
CA HIS A 197 -18.73 11.43 -2.68
C HIS A 197 -17.36 10.86 -2.25
N GLY A 198 -17.33 9.82 -1.42
CA GLY A 198 -16.11 9.17 -0.96
C GLY A 198 -15.52 8.17 -1.96
N SER A 199 -16.34 7.66 -2.89
CA SER A 199 -16.00 6.57 -3.81
C SER A 199 -14.72 6.79 -4.62
N HIS A 200 -14.37 8.03 -4.95
CA HIS A 200 -13.14 8.38 -5.67
C HIS A 200 -11.84 8.03 -4.93
N ARG A 201 -11.96 7.63 -3.67
CA ARG A 201 -10.84 7.20 -2.82
C ARG A 201 -10.72 5.67 -2.76
N ARG A 202 -11.63 4.92 -3.36
CA ARG A 202 -11.51 3.46 -3.50
C ARG A 202 -10.24 3.15 -4.25
N LEU A 203 -9.40 2.29 -3.66
CA LEU A 203 -8.09 1.97 -4.23
C LEU A 203 -8.22 0.98 -5.39
N VAL A 204 -9.08 -0.03 -5.24
CA VAL A 204 -9.09 -1.19 -6.14
C VAL A 204 -10.09 -0.94 -7.27
N HIS A 205 -9.63 -0.25 -8.30
CA HIS A 205 -10.36 0.02 -9.55
C HIS A 205 -9.52 -0.38 -10.77
N PHE A 206 -10.11 -0.29 -11.96
CA PHE A 206 -9.48 -0.67 -13.24
C PHE A 206 -8.03 -0.18 -13.40
N ASP A 207 -7.78 1.13 -13.25
CA ASP A 207 -6.42 1.67 -13.48
C ASP A 207 -5.41 1.13 -12.46
N PHE A 208 -5.83 0.89 -11.22
CA PHE A 208 -4.97 0.30 -10.20
C PHE A 208 -4.59 -1.12 -10.56
N TYR A 209 -5.52 -1.94 -11.06
CA TYR A 209 -5.19 -3.27 -11.57
C TYR A 209 -4.19 -3.21 -12.72
N CYS A 210 -4.40 -2.33 -13.69
CA CYS A 210 -3.48 -2.12 -14.79
C CYS A 210 -2.07 -1.70 -14.30
N ALA A 211 -2.01 -0.77 -13.35
CA ALA A 211 -0.76 -0.28 -12.78
C ALA A 211 -0.03 -1.35 -11.95
N ALA A 212 -0.75 -2.12 -11.14
CA ALA A 212 -0.21 -3.25 -10.38
C ALA A 212 0.31 -4.35 -11.32
N HIS A 213 -0.43 -4.67 -12.38
CA HIS A 213 -0.01 -5.63 -13.41
C HIS A 213 1.33 -5.22 -14.06
N ARG A 214 1.56 -3.92 -14.31
CA ARG A 214 2.83 -3.42 -14.84
C ARG A 214 4.02 -3.68 -13.89
N VAL A 215 3.80 -3.54 -12.60
CA VAL A 215 4.84 -3.73 -11.58
C VAL A 215 5.16 -5.21 -11.33
N LEU A 216 4.18 -6.10 -11.49
CA LEU A 216 4.34 -7.53 -11.22
C LEU A 216 5.23 -8.23 -12.25
N ARG A 217 5.96 -9.25 -11.82
CA ARG A 217 6.66 -10.20 -12.70
C ARG A 217 5.69 -11.20 -13.30
N VAL A 218 6.02 -11.67 -14.49
CA VAL A 218 5.28 -12.76 -15.13
C VAL A 218 5.52 -14.05 -14.35
N ARG A 219 4.46 -14.83 -14.15
CA ARG A 219 4.57 -16.14 -13.53
C ARG A 219 5.38 -17.10 -14.40
N GLU A 220 6.19 -17.95 -13.79
CA GLU A 220 6.97 -18.99 -14.48
C GLU A 220 6.12 -20.21 -14.83
N GLY A 221 5.02 -20.44 -14.10
CA GLY A 221 4.13 -21.58 -14.35
C GLY A 221 2.78 -21.48 -13.64
N PRO A 222 1.89 -22.48 -13.83
CA PRO A 222 0.52 -22.45 -13.31
C PRO A 222 0.40 -22.53 -11.77
N THR A 223 1.48 -22.82 -11.06
CA THR A 223 1.50 -22.93 -9.58
C THR A 223 2.32 -21.82 -8.93
N ASP A 224 2.91 -20.94 -9.72
CA ASP A 224 3.71 -19.84 -9.22
C ASP A 224 2.79 -18.80 -8.58
N PRO A 225 2.97 -18.46 -7.28
CA PRO A 225 2.07 -17.58 -6.55
C PRO A 225 2.19 -16.10 -6.94
N ARG A 226 2.92 -15.76 -8.00
CA ARG A 226 3.02 -14.38 -8.48
C ARG A 226 1.68 -13.81 -8.91
N GLY A 227 1.36 -12.61 -8.44
CA GLY A 227 0.08 -12.00 -8.72
C GLY A 227 -0.37 -10.94 -7.73
N VAL A 228 -1.65 -10.60 -7.80
CA VAL A 228 -2.36 -9.72 -6.88
C VAL A 228 -3.20 -10.56 -5.93
N VAL A 229 -3.22 -10.20 -4.65
CA VAL A 229 -4.10 -10.75 -3.62
C VAL A 229 -4.81 -9.61 -2.91
N LEU A 230 -6.12 -9.67 -2.85
CA LEU A 230 -6.99 -8.66 -2.26
C LEU A 230 -8.00 -9.38 -1.38
N PHE A 231 -8.38 -8.77 -0.26
CA PHE A 231 -9.48 -9.30 0.52
C PHE A 231 -10.18 -8.20 1.29
N THR A 232 -11.48 -8.37 1.46
CA THR A 232 -12.35 -7.43 2.15
C THR A 232 -13.44 -8.18 2.90
N ASP A 233 -13.87 -7.60 4.01
CA ASP A 233 -15.07 -7.95 4.76
C ASP A 233 -16.31 -7.21 4.22
N CYS A 234 -16.32 -6.85 2.94
CA CYS A 234 -17.28 -5.93 2.33
C CYS A 234 -17.84 -6.50 1.04
N GLU A 235 -18.98 -7.16 1.09
CA GLU A 235 -19.57 -7.78 -0.10
C GLU A 235 -19.76 -6.80 -1.29
N PRO A 236 -20.38 -5.60 -1.12
CA PRO A 236 -20.49 -4.61 -2.21
C PRO A 236 -19.15 -4.21 -2.83
N TYR A 237 -18.11 -4.10 -1.98
CA TYR A 237 -16.79 -3.72 -2.47
C TYR A 237 -16.09 -4.91 -3.11
N ALA A 238 -16.33 -6.14 -2.65
CA ALA A 238 -15.84 -7.35 -3.29
C ALA A 238 -16.42 -7.49 -4.71
N ALA A 239 -17.71 -7.25 -4.88
CA ALA A 239 -18.36 -7.22 -6.19
C ALA A 239 -17.74 -6.14 -7.10
N PHE A 240 -17.55 -4.92 -6.59
CA PHE A 240 -16.87 -3.84 -7.29
C PHE A 240 -15.42 -4.19 -7.69
N MET A 241 -14.68 -4.84 -6.80
CA MET A 241 -13.31 -5.28 -7.06
C MET A 241 -13.26 -6.37 -8.14
N MET A 242 -14.24 -7.27 -8.17
CA MET A 242 -14.38 -8.29 -9.21
C MET A 242 -14.75 -7.66 -10.56
N GLU A 243 -15.73 -6.76 -10.60
CA GLU A 243 -16.15 -6.03 -11.81
C GLU A 243 -14.95 -5.34 -12.48
N HIS A 244 -14.14 -4.61 -11.69
CA HIS A 244 -12.96 -3.94 -12.22
C HIS A 244 -11.80 -4.88 -12.58
N LEU A 245 -11.71 -6.06 -11.96
CA LEU A 245 -10.75 -7.09 -12.33
C LEU A 245 -11.11 -7.70 -13.69
N GLU A 246 -12.40 -7.98 -13.91
CA GLU A 246 -12.94 -8.47 -15.18
C GLU A 246 -12.78 -7.43 -16.29
N GLU A 247 -13.10 -6.17 -16.00
CA GLU A 247 -12.91 -5.04 -16.90
C GLU A 247 -11.44 -4.92 -17.33
N ALA A 248 -10.50 -5.11 -16.39
CA ALA A 248 -9.08 -5.04 -16.68
C ALA A 248 -8.67 -6.05 -17.76
N LYS A 249 -9.24 -7.25 -17.82
CA LYS A 249 -8.83 -8.35 -18.74
C LYS A 249 -7.32 -8.69 -18.73
N LEU A 250 -6.55 -8.06 -17.84
CA LEU A 250 -5.10 -8.18 -17.75
C LEU A 250 -4.68 -9.30 -16.80
N VAL A 251 -5.63 -9.83 -16.04
CA VAL A 251 -5.41 -10.95 -15.14
C VAL A 251 -6.10 -12.16 -15.74
N VAL A 252 -5.33 -13.22 -15.99
CA VAL A 252 -5.91 -14.49 -16.40
C VAL A 252 -6.43 -15.22 -15.16
N PRO A 253 -7.74 -15.54 -15.09
CA PRO A 253 -8.27 -16.31 -13.99
C PRO A 253 -7.61 -17.69 -13.94
N TYR A 254 -7.33 -18.15 -12.73
CA TYR A 254 -6.93 -19.52 -12.47
C TYR A 254 -8.10 -20.46 -12.77
N THR A 255 -8.20 -20.96 -14.00
CA THR A 255 -9.26 -21.90 -14.38
C THR A 255 -9.02 -23.34 -13.91
N ARG A 256 -7.99 -23.61 -13.08
CA ARG A 256 -7.61 -25.00 -12.70
C ARG A 256 -7.22 -25.23 -11.22
N LYS A 257 -7.30 -24.24 -10.33
CA LYS A 257 -6.96 -24.39 -8.87
C LYS A 257 -7.75 -23.41 -8.00
N ASN A 258 -8.06 -23.79 -6.76
CA ASN A 258 -8.72 -22.93 -5.78
C ASN A 258 -7.77 -21.80 -5.32
N PRO A 259 -8.02 -20.52 -5.66
CA PRO A 259 -7.18 -19.41 -5.24
C PRO A 259 -7.04 -19.30 -3.72
N ALA A 260 -8.08 -19.69 -2.96
CA ALA A 260 -8.03 -19.69 -1.51
C ALA A 260 -6.95 -20.64 -0.95
N GLN A 261 -6.58 -21.71 -1.67
CA GLN A 261 -5.49 -22.61 -1.27
C GLN A 261 -4.12 -22.04 -1.62
N LEU A 262 -3.95 -21.48 -2.82
CA LEU A 262 -2.67 -20.91 -3.27
C LEU A 262 -2.29 -19.66 -2.48
N PHE A 263 -3.30 -18.85 -2.15
CA PHE A 263 -3.12 -17.58 -1.46
C PHE A 263 -3.53 -17.65 0.02
N GLN A 264 -3.79 -18.86 0.55
CA GLN A 264 -4.28 -19.06 1.92
C GLN A 264 -3.45 -18.32 2.96
N ARG A 265 -2.12 -18.34 2.79
CA ARG A 265 -1.18 -17.65 3.68
C ARG A 265 -1.52 -16.16 3.87
N TRP A 266 -1.97 -15.50 2.80
CA TRP A 266 -2.21 -14.06 2.72
C TRP A 266 -3.56 -13.67 3.30
N LEU A 267 -4.46 -14.63 3.51
CA LEU A 267 -5.77 -14.34 4.07
C LEU A 267 -5.66 -14.01 5.55
N PRO A 268 -6.57 -13.17 6.09
CA PRO A 268 -6.61 -12.91 7.52
C PRO A 268 -6.85 -14.19 8.29
N GLN A 269 -6.27 -14.29 9.48
CA GLN A 269 -6.61 -15.35 10.43
C GLN A 269 -7.65 -14.84 11.43
N ASP A 270 -8.73 -15.61 11.61
CA ASP A 270 -9.61 -15.46 12.76
C ASP A 270 -9.02 -16.33 13.89
N GLU A 271 -8.43 -15.69 14.92
CA GLU A 271 -8.01 -16.43 16.12
C GLU A 271 -9.23 -16.81 16.98
N VAL A 272 -9.18 -18.01 17.56
CA VAL A 272 -10.22 -18.57 18.42
C VAL A 272 -10.20 -17.89 19.80
N ILE A 273 -11.31 -17.21 20.09
CA ILE A 273 -12.03 -17.07 21.36
C ILE A 273 -11.17 -17.02 22.64
N GLU A 274 -11.09 -15.83 23.26
CA GLU A 274 -10.94 -15.75 24.72
C GLU A 274 -12.33 -15.94 25.35
N ASP A 275 -12.48 -16.91 26.24
CA ASP A 275 -13.65 -17.00 27.12
C ASP A 275 -13.62 -15.79 28.05
N VAL A 276 -14.42 -14.78 27.71
CA VAL A 276 -14.64 -13.64 28.61
C VAL A 276 -15.61 -14.11 29.70
N GLU A 277 -15.28 -13.85 30.97
CA GLU A 277 -16.20 -14.08 32.10
C GLU A 277 -17.59 -13.53 31.75
N GLY A 278 -18.56 -14.42 31.55
CA GLY A 278 -19.89 -14.08 31.01
C GLY A 278 -20.31 -14.85 29.75
N GLY A 279 -19.49 -15.75 29.22
CA GLY A 279 -19.89 -16.74 28.21
C GLY A 279 -20.06 -16.20 26.78
N VAL A 280 -19.64 -14.96 26.51
CA VAL A 280 -19.64 -14.40 25.15
C VAL A 280 -18.29 -14.68 24.49
N GLN A 281 -18.28 -15.64 23.57
CA GLN A 281 -17.11 -15.95 22.75
C GLN A 281 -16.79 -14.78 21.82
N ARG A 282 -15.68 -14.06 22.04
CA ARG A 282 -15.26 -12.97 21.15
C ARG A 282 -14.15 -13.44 20.21
N ARG A 283 -14.42 -13.44 18.90
CA ARG A 283 -13.39 -13.70 17.87
C ARG A 283 -12.33 -12.61 17.91
N ARG A 284 -11.06 -12.99 18.02
CA ARG A 284 -9.96 -12.03 17.91
C ARG A 284 -9.68 -11.80 16.42
N ARG A 285 -10.14 -10.66 15.92
CA ARG A 285 -9.94 -10.25 14.53
C ARG A 285 -8.54 -9.68 14.33
N GLU A 286 -7.90 -10.08 13.23
CA GLU A 286 -6.55 -9.61 12.89
C GLU A 286 -6.54 -8.15 12.40
N PHE A 287 -7.65 -7.65 11.84
CA PHE A 287 -7.74 -6.29 11.31
C PHE A 287 -8.57 -5.36 12.20
N PRO A 288 -8.07 -4.14 12.51
CA PRO A 288 -8.87 -3.14 13.22
C PRO A 288 -10.13 -2.77 12.43
N LYS A 289 -11.29 -2.77 13.09
CA LYS A 289 -12.60 -2.45 12.50
C LYS A 289 -13.06 -3.42 11.40
N GLN A 290 -12.52 -4.63 11.37
CA GLN A 290 -13.11 -5.72 10.60
C GLN A 290 -14.54 -5.96 11.09
N ARG A 291 -15.48 -6.00 10.15
CA ARG A 291 -16.89 -6.32 10.38
C ARG A 291 -17.06 -7.80 10.67
N ASP A 292 -18.19 -8.14 11.28
CA ASP A 292 -18.63 -9.51 11.47
C ASP A 292 -19.30 -10.08 10.20
N GLU A 293 -18.64 -9.89 9.06
CA GLU A 293 -18.99 -10.43 7.75
C GLU A 293 -17.91 -11.44 7.34
N GLU A 294 -18.24 -12.35 6.42
CA GLU A 294 -17.25 -13.25 5.83
C GLU A 294 -16.21 -12.44 5.03
N VAL A 295 -14.95 -12.87 5.10
CA VAL A 295 -13.89 -12.25 4.30
C VAL A 295 -13.93 -12.82 2.89
N VAL A 296 -14.27 -11.97 1.92
CA VAL A 296 -14.19 -12.30 0.50
C VAL A 296 -12.79 -11.99 0.00
N ALA A 297 -12.14 -13.00 -0.57
CA ALA A 297 -10.79 -12.90 -1.14
C ALA A 297 -10.82 -13.01 -2.66
N LEU A 298 -10.07 -12.12 -3.32
CA LEU A 298 -9.87 -12.11 -4.76
C LEU A 298 -8.37 -12.24 -5.03
N ALA A 299 -8.01 -13.13 -5.95
CA ALA A 299 -6.62 -13.30 -6.31
C ALA A 299 -6.46 -13.58 -7.81
N ALA A 300 -5.33 -13.12 -8.32
CA ALA A 300 -5.17 -12.77 -9.71
C ALA A 300 -3.71 -12.99 -10.13
N ALA A 301 -3.43 -13.88 -11.08
CA ALA A 301 -2.06 -14.09 -11.56
C ALA A 301 -1.73 -13.26 -12.80
N LYS A 302 -0.45 -12.85 -12.90
CA LYS A 302 0.11 -12.27 -14.12
C LYS A 302 0.65 -13.38 -15.03
N SER A 303 -0.09 -13.71 -16.08
CA SER A 303 0.25 -14.80 -17.01
C SER A 303 1.08 -14.36 -18.21
N GLY A 304 1.23 -13.06 -18.46
CA GLY A 304 1.95 -12.52 -19.61
C GLY A 304 2.47 -11.12 -19.33
N ALA A 305 3.33 -10.64 -20.22
CA ALA A 305 3.85 -9.28 -20.15
C ALA A 305 2.72 -8.25 -20.26
N THR A 306 2.94 -7.05 -19.71
CA THR A 306 2.01 -5.93 -19.92
C THR A 306 2.02 -5.54 -21.40
N THR A 307 0.84 -5.51 -22.02
CA THR A 307 0.73 -5.20 -23.45
C THR A 307 1.16 -3.75 -23.73
N PRO A 308 1.66 -3.45 -24.94
CA PRO A 308 1.98 -2.07 -25.33
C PRO A 308 0.78 -1.11 -25.18
N ASP A 309 -0.43 -1.60 -25.45
CA ASP A 309 -1.67 -0.83 -25.32
C ASP A 309 -1.95 -0.46 -23.87
N ALA A 310 -1.81 -1.40 -22.95
CA ALA A 310 -1.92 -1.14 -21.52
C ALA A 310 -0.83 -0.17 -21.03
N CYS A 311 0.40 -0.28 -21.55
CA CYS A 311 1.46 0.68 -21.27
C CYS A 311 1.11 2.09 -21.77
N ARG A 312 0.55 2.25 -22.97
CA ARG A 312 0.10 3.56 -23.49
C ARG A 312 -1.03 4.13 -22.64
N PHE A 313 -2.01 3.30 -22.27
CA PHE A 313 -3.09 3.69 -21.37
C PHE A 313 -2.56 4.23 -20.03
N LEU A 314 -1.64 3.50 -19.39
CA LEU A 314 -1.05 3.89 -18.11
C LEU A 314 -0.20 5.17 -18.21
N SER A 315 0.49 5.37 -19.33
CA SER A 315 1.25 6.61 -19.59
C SER A 315 0.34 7.83 -19.73
N ALA A 316 -0.90 7.64 -20.19
CA ALA A 316 -1.93 8.68 -20.30
C ALA A 316 -2.78 8.84 -19.04
N TYR A 317 -2.43 8.16 -17.93
CA TYR A 317 -3.24 8.17 -16.72
C TYR A 317 -3.44 9.60 -16.17
N ASN A 318 -4.71 9.99 -16.03
CA ASN A 318 -5.10 11.24 -15.41
C ASN A 318 -5.47 11.00 -13.94
N TYR A 319 -4.89 11.79 -13.04
CA TYR A 319 -5.18 11.76 -11.61
C TYR A 319 -6.52 12.41 -11.24
N SER A 320 -7.37 12.78 -12.22
CA SER A 320 -8.72 13.29 -11.94
C SER A 320 -9.52 12.34 -11.05
N ARG A 321 -10.34 12.91 -10.18
CA ARG A 321 -11.20 12.11 -9.28
C ARG A 321 -12.24 11.38 -10.12
N LYS A 322 -12.24 10.05 -10.05
CA LYS A 322 -13.26 9.20 -10.67
C LYS A 322 -14.27 8.79 -9.60
N TYR A 323 -15.51 9.25 -9.70
CA TYR A 323 -16.55 8.89 -8.74
C TYR A 323 -17.30 7.65 -9.23
N TYR A 324 -17.57 6.73 -8.32
CA TYR A 324 -18.26 5.47 -8.57
C TYR A 324 -19.60 5.43 -7.82
N ARG A 325 -20.41 4.41 -8.11
CA ARG A 325 -21.73 4.21 -7.47
C ARG A 325 -21.64 4.06 -5.95
N ASP A 326 -22.68 4.49 -5.27
CA ASP A 326 -22.82 4.34 -3.83
C ASP A 326 -23.06 2.86 -3.48
N PHE A 327 -22.53 2.41 -2.34
CA PHE A 327 -22.82 1.06 -1.83
C PHE A 327 -24.06 1.01 -0.93
N SER A 328 -24.58 2.16 -0.50
CA SER A 328 -25.81 2.24 0.32
C SER A 328 -27.09 1.95 -0.47
N GLU A 329 -27.10 2.23 -1.77
CA GLU A 329 -28.24 1.95 -2.66
C GLU A 329 -28.42 0.44 -2.92
N GLU A 330 -27.33 -0.35 -2.89
CA GLU A 330 -27.36 -1.81 -3.11
C GLU A 330 -28.04 -2.57 -1.96
N ARG A 331 -27.98 -2.07 -0.71
CA ARG A 331 -28.70 -2.69 0.42
C ARG A 331 -30.23 -2.62 0.28
N VAL A 332 -30.77 -1.60 -0.39
CA VAL A 332 -32.22 -1.42 -0.55
C VAL A 332 -32.77 -2.39 -1.60
N GLN A 333 -31.98 -2.75 -2.62
CA GLN A 333 -32.43 -3.69 -3.66
C GLN A 333 -32.44 -5.15 -3.18
N GLN A 334 -31.52 -5.55 -2.29
CA GLN A 334 -31.53 -6.90 -1.70
C GLN A 334 -32.62 -7.09 -0.63
N ALA A 335 -33.11 -6.02 0.00
CA ALA A 335 -34.21 -6.10 0.97
C ALA A 335 -35.61 -6.07 0.33
N GLY A 336 -35.71 -5.79 -0.98
CA GLY A 336 -36.98 -5.68 -1.71
C GLY A 336 -37.23 -6.76 -2.76
N GLY A 337 -36.33 -7.74 -2.89
CA GLY A 337 -36.46 -8.88 -3.81
C GLY A 337 -36.61 -10.19 -3.05
N GLY A 338 -37.76 -10.39 -2.42
CA GLY A 338 -38.19 -11.64 -1.79
C GLY A 338 -39.47 -12.15 -2.43
#